data_AF-A0A147BD30-F1
#
_entry.id   AF-A0A147BD30-F1
#
_cell.length_a   1.000
_cell.length_b   1.000
_cell.length_c   1.000
_cell.angle_alpha   90.00
_cell.angle_beta   90.00
_cell.angle_gamma   90.00
#
_symmetry.space_group_name_H-M   'P 1'
#
loop_
_entity.id
_entity.type
_entity.pdbx_description
1 polymer ?
#
loop_
_entity_poly.entity_id
_entity_poly.type
_entity_poly.pdbx_seq_one_letter_code
_entity_poly.pdbx_strand_id
1 'polypeptide(L)'
;AHVVCHGLRPFFLSCLQRELEQSDGYTVLFDESLNDFLQRKQMDIHLRYWSTMPERVTTRYYTSVFMGHSTAEDLQEKLLAALADLPLAKAVQLSMDGPNVNLKCFRGLQEYLQRNHQVQCLDLGTCGLHTIHNAYRAGLVASKWGLENLLSSLNAIFHDAPARREDFSTVTGQTTFPLNFAAHRWVENVPVIERAIALWGDMKRYVESAKKKEVNLPKCASFTQLSDFCQDPLLLAKLKFALGIAMILKPFLTEYQLDKPLMFLLKRDLECLLRKLLVRFMKCSVLSASTGIVSMLKMDLVNPNNHVSSEKVDIGHAAEQALKAAKVCTKDIFAFRMECKQFLISTTKKILEKSPLTYHLVRSLSSLDPRQMVSKPDECLAGFRKVLDALIAVRRLGEHERDSVLGEYTELLQEKKHDLRQFDKHSFSLDEFYLELLKVDSSYVHLWKVVRLLLVLSHGQATVERGFSVNRQVSVENLKEISYVSQRIVCDAVSKAGGILNIEITKELRTSVSASHNRYRAYLEQEKKQAIEQTKASKRSHIEEEVHAIKTKKKRLEATIADLTACADNYAQRAEATSDITLIVKSNSLRKTAKEKTLELAEMDENLKGKLRELNLVSTV
;
A
#
# COMPACT_ATOMS: atom_id res chain seq x y z
N ALA A 1 7.49 -30.72 -0.49
CA ALA A 1 7.20 -29.65 0.49
C ALA A 1 8.35 -29.43 1.49
N HIS A 2 8.78 -30.43 2.27
CA HIS A 2 9.77 -30.22 3.34
C HIS A 2 11.15 -29.73 2.82
N VAL A 3 11.63 -30.21 1.67
CA VAL A 3 12.88 -29.73 1.05
C VAL A 3 12.82 -28.23 0.73
N VAL A 4 11.67 -27.75 0.22
CA VAL A 4 11.47 -26.32 -0.07
C VAL A 4 11.49 -25.51 1.24
N CYS A 5 10.73 -25.95 2.24
CA CYS A 5 10.55 -25.18 3.48
C CYS A 5 11.76 -25.19 4.42
N HIS A 6 12.46 -26.33 4.48
CA HIS A 6 13.50 -26.58 5.47
C HIS A 6 14.88 -26.83 4.83
N GLY A 7 15.00 -26.86 3.51
CA GLY A 7 16.26 -26.95 2.78
C GLY A 7 16.56 -25.70 1.96
N LEU A 8 15.74 -25.44 0.94
CA LEU A 8 15.94 -24.34 -0.01
C LEU A 8 15.67 -22.97 0.62
N ARG A 9 14.53 -22.78 1.28
CA ARG A 9 14.19 -21.50 1.94
C ARG A 9 15.30 -21.05 2.90
N PRO A 10 15.75 -21.87 3.88
CA PRO A 10 16.78 -21.43 4.82
C PRO A 10 18.08 -21.03 4.11
N PHE A 11 18.48 -21.75 3.07
CA PHE A 11 19.66 -21.40 2.27
C PHE A 11 19.48 -20.03 1.60
N PHE A 12 18.45 -19.85 0.76
CA PHE A 12 18.27 -18.60 0.03
C PHE A 12 18.01 -17.40 0.94
N LEU A 13 17.29 -17.60 2.04
CA LEU A 13 17.06 -16.56 3.05
C LEU A 13 18.39 -16.15 3.71
N SER A 14 19.24 -17.12 4.09
CA SER A 14 20.54 -16.83 4.68
C SER A 14 21.49 -16.13 3.70
N CYS A 15 21.43 -16.44 2.40
CA CYS A 15 22.19 -15.72 1.38
C CYS A 15 21.75 -14.25 1.31
N LEU A 16 20.44 -14.00 1.26
CA LEU A 16 19.89 -12.64 1.26
C LEU A 16 20.27 -11.86 2.54
N GLN A 17 20.20 -12.50 3.70
CA GLN A 17 20.60 -11.89 4.98
C GLN A 17 22.09 -11.53 4.99
N ARG A 18 22.97 -12.43 4.52
CA ARG A 18 24.42 -12.14 4.39
C ARG A 18 24.69 -10.96 3.45
N GLU A 19 23.98 -10.86 2.32
CA GLU A 19 24.12 -9.71 1.42
C GLU A 19 23.71 -8.39 2.10
N LEU A 20 22.64 -8.39 2.88
CA LEU A 20 22.16 -7.22 3.62
C LEU A 20 23.09 -6.82 4.77
N GLU A 21 23.69 -7.80 5.45
CA GLU A 21 24.73 -7.56 6.46
C GLU A 21 25.94 -6.85 5.86
N GLN A 22 26.29 -7.15 4.61
CA GLN A 22 27.41 -6.52 3.90
C GLN A 22 27.04 -5.17 3.25
N SER A 23 25.75 -4.90 3.03
CA SER A 23 25.28 -3.65 2.45
C SER A 23 25.47 -2.46 3.39
N ASP A 24 25.71 -1.25 2.86
CA ASP A 24 25.77 -0.02 3.67
C ASP A 24 24.40 0.35 4.23
N GLY A 25 23.34 -0.01 3.52
CA GLY A 25 21.98 0.35 3.86
C GLY A 25 20.97 -0.28 2.90
N TYR A 26 19.74 -0.45 3.38
CA TYR A 26 18.65 -0.99 2.60
C TYR A 26 17.35 -0.22 2.85
N THR A 27 16.47 -0.24 1.85
CA THR A 27 15.11 0.27 1.93
C THR A 27 14.16 -0.90 2.17
N VAL A 28 13.29 -0.75 3.16
CA VAL A 28 12.18 -1.68 3.42
C VAL A 28 10.98 -1.19 2.61
N LEU A 29 10.36 -2.08 1.84
CA LEU A 29 9.10 -1.81 1.16
C LEU A 29 8.06 -2.79 1.71
N PHE A 30 6.89 -2.28 2.08
CA PHE A 30 5.78 -3.13 2.44
C PHE A 30 4.47 -2.62 1.84
N ASP A 31 3.58 -3.57 1.56
CA ASP A 31 2.21 -3.32 1.13
C ASP A 31 1.34 -4.46 1.63
N GLU A 32 0.03 -4.24 1.67
CA GLU A 32 -0.93 -5.17 2.24
C GLU A 32 -2.04 -5.53 1.26
N SER A 33 -2.37 -6.81 1.17
CA SER A 33 -3.50 -7.30 0.37
C SER A 33 -4.27 -8.37 1.14
N LEU A 34 -5.55 -8.54 0.79
CA LEU A 34 -6.26 -9.76 1.17
C LEU A 34 -5.63 -10.95 0.44
N ASN A 35 -5.35 -12.03 1.16
CA ASN A 35 -5.04 -13.32 0.57
C ASN A 35 -6.34 -14.14 0.46
N ASP A 36 -6.80 -14.34 -0.78
CA ASP A 36 -8.09 -14.98 -1.07
C ASP A 36 -8.15 -16.46 -0.63
N PHE A 37 -7.01 -17.14 -0.48
CA PHE A 37 -6.96 -18.55 -0.07
C PHE A 37 -6.85 -18.71 1.44
N LEU A 38 -6.03 -17.89 2.09
CA LEU A 38 -5.83 -17.92 3.54
C LEU A 38 -6.89 -17.12 4.31
N GLN A 39 -7.69 -16.30 3.61
CA GLN A 39 -8.71 -15.42 4.19
C GLN A 39 -8.14 -14.53 5.31
N ARG A 40 -6.89 -14.09 5.13
CA ARG A 40 -6.16 -13.22 6.06
C ARG A 40 -5.55 -12.07 5.31
N LYS A 41 -5.33 -10.97 6.04
CA LYS A 41 -4.54 -9.86 5.51
C LYS A 41 -3.08 -10.29 5.46
N GLN A 42 -2.46 -10.09 4.31
CA GLN A 42 -1.08 -10.44 4.05
C GLN A 42 -0.29 -9.16 3.81
N MET A 43 0.75 -8.97 4.62
CA MET A 43 1.73 -7.90 4.45
C MET A 43 2.98 -8.48 3.81
N ASP A 44 3.26 -8.09 2.58
CA ASP A 44 4.50 -8.46 1.89
C ASP A 44 5.61 -7.50 2.25
N ILE A 45 6.79 -8.03 2.52
CA ILE A 45 7.99 -7.25 2.82
C ILE A 45 9.04 -7.55 1.75
N HIS A 46 9.48 -6.50 1.09
CA HIS A 46 10.57 -6.51 0.14
C HIS A 46 11.71 -5.63 0.63
N LEU A 47 12.92 -5.98 0.23
CA LEU A 47 14.14 -5.27 0.61
C LEU A 47 14.85 -4.81 -0.65
N ARG A 48 15.13 -3.50 -0.73
CA ARG A 48 15.88 -2.88 -1.82
C ARG A 48 17.24 -2.43 -1.31
N TYR A 49 18.30 -2.92 -1.93
CA TYR A 49 19.68 -2.70 -1.48
C TYR A 49 20.64 -2.72 -2.66
N TRP A 50 21.88 -2.31 -2.41
CA TRP A 50 22.96 -2.45 -3.38
C TRP A 50 23.51 -3.88 -3.34
N SER A 51 23.32 -4.64 -4.42
CA SER A 51 23.97 -5.95 -4.57
C SER A 51 25.41 -5.77 -5.02
N THR A 52 26.32 -6.59 -4.51
CA THR A 52 27.71 -6.66 -4.97
C THR A 52 27.86 -7.54 -6.21
N MET A 53 26.90 -8.43 -6.48
CA MET A 53 26.93 -9.34 -7.61
C MET A 53 25.51 -9.54 -8.18
N PRO A 54 25.17 -8.92 -9.32
CA PRO A 54 25.91 -7.84 -9.99
C PRO A 54 25.86 -6.53 -9.20
N GLU A 55 26.83 -5.64 -9.45
CA GLU A 55 26.96 -4.32 -8.81
C GLU A 55 25.86 -3.34 -9.25
N ARG A 56 24.67 -3.48 -8.66
CA ARG A 56 23.51 -2.65 -8.97
C ARG A 56 22.49 -2.68 -7.85
N VAL A 57 21.52 -1.78 -7.92
CA VAL A 57 20.38 -1.80 -7.02
C VAL A 57 19.46 -2.97 -7.38
N THR A 58 19.06 -3.74 -6.37
CA THR A 58 18.10 -4.83 -6.54
C THR A 58 17.04 -4.80 -5.45
N THR A 59 15.82 -5.16 -5.81
CA THR A 59 14.72 -5.41 -4.87
C THR A 59 14.45 -6.90 -4.78
N ARG A 60 14.38 -7.46 -3.57
CA ARG A 60 14.16 -8.89 -3.30
C ARG A 60 12.94 -9.08 -2.41
N TYR A 61 12.13 -10.10 -2.68
CA TYR A 61 11.11 -10.55 -1.71
C TYR A 61 11.81 -11.14 -0.48
N TYR A 62 11.41 -10.70 0.71
CA TYR A 62 11.99 -11.18 1.97
C TYR A 62 11.05 -12.14 2.69
N THR A 63 9.83 -11.69 2.98
CA THR A 63 8.82 -12.52 3.65
C THR A 63 7.41 -11.96 3.46
N SER A 64 6.40 -12.74 3.85
CA SER A 64 5.02 -12.30 4.06
C SER A 64 4.63 -12.54 5.50
N VAL A 65 3.90 -11.59 6.09
CA VAL A 65 3.29 -11.75 7.42
C VAL A 65 1.78 -11.78 7.27
N PHE A 66 1.13 -12.73 7.95
CA PHE A 66 -0.32 -12.88 7.91
C PHE A 66 -0.95 -12.37 9.20
N MET A 67 -2.02 -11.59 9.10
CA MET A 67 -2.68 -10.95 10.25
C MET A 67 -4.20 -10.86 10.05
N GLY A 68 -4.91 -10.72 11.16
CA GLY A 68 -6.35 -10.45 11.17
C GLY A 68 -6.61 -8.94 11.24
N HIS A 69 -6.22 -8.33 12.36
CA HIS A 69 -6.23 -6.87 12.53
C HIS A 69 -4.98 -6.23 11.92
N SER A 70 -5.14 -4.96 11.53
CA SER A 70 -4.09 -4.13 10.92
C SER A 70 -4.20 -2.68 11.38
N THR A 71 -4.27 -2.49 12.69
CA THR A 71 -4.04 -1.17 13.30
C THR A 71 -2.58 -0.76 13.10
N ALA A 72 -2.25 0.51 13.35
CA ALA A 72 -0.87 0.97 13.17
C ALA A 72 0.10 0.26 14.11
N GLU A 73 -0.37 -0.04 15.33
CA GLU A 73 0.33 -0.83 16.34
C GLU A 73 0.57 -2.27 15.87
N ASP A 74 -0.46 -2.93 15.31
CA ASP A 74 -0.34 -4.28 14.75
C ASP A 74 0.70 -4.32 13.62
N LEU A 75 0.65 -3.35 12.70
CA LEU A 75 1.59 -3.27 11.58
C LEU A 75 3.02 -3.07 12.06
N GLN A 76 3.22 -2.17 13.03
CA GLN A 76 4.53 -1.93 13.59
C GLN A 76 5.08 -3.19 14.27
N GLU A 77 4.29 -3.86 15.10
CA GLU A 77 4.69 -5.10 15.79
C GLU A 77 5.09 -6.17 14.77
N LYS A 78 4.24 -6.41 13.76
CA LYS A 78 4.49 -7.43 12.73
C LYS A 78 5.67 -7.10 11.83
N LEU A 79 5.86 -5.82 11.49
CA LEU A 79 6.99 -5.38 10.69
C LEU A 79 8.30 -5.55 11.47
N LEU A 80 8.35 -5.12 12.73
CA LEU A 80 9.54 -5.27 13.58
C LEU A 80 9.87 -6.75 13.83
N ALA A 81 8.86 -7.58 14.10
CA ALA A 81 9.05 -9.01 14.28
C ALA A 81 9.60 -9.69 13.01
N ALA A 82 9.11 -9.29 11.83
CA ALA A 82 9.61 -9.81 10.57
C ALA A 82 11.06 -9.39 10.31
N LEU A 83 11.44 -8.17 10.66
CA LEU A 83 12.78 -7.62 10.41
C LEU A 83 13.78 -7.92 11.54
N ALA A 84 13.41 -8.71 12.55
CA ALA A 84 14.22 -8.94 13.75
C ALA A 84 15.60 -9.54 13.45
N ASP A 85 15.70 -10.38 12.41
CA ASP A 85 16.95 -11.02 11.98
C ASP A 85 17.81 -10.11 11.07
N LEU A 86 17.44 -8.84 10.87
CA LEU A 86 18.15 -7.91 10.01
C LEU A 86 18.81 -6.79 10.82
N PRO A 87 19.92 -6.20 10.33
CA PRO A 87 20.51 -5.03 10.96
C PRO A 87 19.58 -3.81 10.77
N LEU A 88 18.63 -3.60 11.69
CA LEU A 88 17.65 -2.51 11.64
C LEU A 88 18.30 -1.13 11.59
N ALA A 89 19.47 -0.98 12.22
CA ALA A 89 20.27 0.25 12.14
C ALA A 89 20.67 0.62 10.70
N LYS A 90 20.63 -0.31 9.74
CA LYS A 90 20.93 -0.08 8.32
C LYS A 90 19.69 0.24 7.45
N ALA A 91 18.48 0.23 8.02
CA ALA A 91 17.26 0.55 7.28
C ALA A 91 17.19 2.06 6.96
N VAL A 92 17.42 2.44 5.71
CA VAL A 92 17.56 3.84 5.26
C VAL A 92 16.21 4.50 5.00
N GLN A 93 15.24 3.74 4.51
CA GLN A 93 13.90 4.22 4.17
C GLN A 93 12.86 3.12 4.45
N LEU A 94 11.67 3.54 4.90
CA LEU A 94 10.46 2.73 4.80
C LEU A 94 9.61 3.28 3.64
N SER A 95 9.46 2.50 2.58
CA SER A 95 8.61 2.83 1.45
C SER A 95 7.24 2.19 1.67
N MET A 96 6.18 2.99 1.53
CA MET A 96 4.79 2.60 1.79
C MET A 96 3.81 3.44 0.95
N ASP A 97 2.56 3.02 0.87
CA ASP A 97 1.45 3.83 0.36
C ASP A 97 0.99 4.89 1.39
N GLY A 98 -0.10 5.61 1.10
CA GLY A 98 -0.49 6.82 1.83
C GLY A 98 -1.65 6.81 2.85
N PRO A 99 -2.15 5.67 3.38
CA PRO A 99 -3.20 5.68 4.38
C PRO A 99 -2.67 6.16 5.74
N ASN A 100 -3.56 6.72 6.55
CA ASN A 100 -3.19 7.27 7.87
C ASN A 100 -2.58 6.22 8.82
N VAL A 101 -3.00 4.96 8.68
CA VAL A 101 -2.47 3.83 9.46
C VAL A 101 -0.99 3.63 9.18
N ASN A 102 -0.58 3.64 7.91
CA ASN A 102 0.83 3.44 7.51
C ASN A 102 1.69 4.64 7.91
N LEU A 103 1.17 5.87 7.78
CA LEU A 103 1.83 7.06 8.31
C LEU A 103 2.06 7.00 9.83
N LYS A 104 1.12 6.41 10.58
CA LYS A 104 1.28 6.21 12.03
C LYS A 104 2.30 5.11 12.34
N CYS A 105 2.27 3.99 11.60
CA CYS A 105 3.26 2.92 11.68
C CYS A 105 4.69 3.46 11.42
N PHE A 106 4.87 4.31 10.41
CA PHE A 106 6.17 4.93 10.12
C PHE A 106 6.67 5.80 11.27
N ARG A 107 5.81 6.63 11.89
CA ARG A 107 6.20 7.40 13.08
C ARG A 107 6.63 6.50 14.23
N GLY A 108 5.90 5.42 14.48
CA GLY A 108 6.26 4.41 15.48
C GLY A 108 7.62 3.75 15.19
N LEU A 109 7.88 3.40 13.93
CA LEU A 109 9.19 2.86 13.50
C LEU A 109 10.31 3.88 13.71
N GLN A 110 10.09 5.16 13.38
CA GLN A 110 11.08 6.22 13.58
C GLN A 110 11.45 6.38 15.07
N GLU A 111 10.46 6.34 15.96
CA GLU A 111 10.70 6.36 17.41
C GLU A 111 11.48 5.14 17.88
N TYR A 112 11.14 3.94 17.37
CA TYR A 112 11.85 2.71 17.69
C TYR A 112 13.32 2.77 17.24
N LEU A 113 13.59 3.18 16.00
CA LEU A 113 14.95 3.29 15.47
C LEU A 113 15.77 4.33 16.23
N GLN A 114 15.17 5.47 16.58
CA GLN A 114 15.83 6.50 17.36
C GLN A 114 16.21 6.00 18.76
N ARG A 115 15.30 5.30 19.45
CA ARG A 115 15.52 4.79 20.82
C ARG A 115 16.55 3.66 20.86
N ASN A 116 16.50 2.72 19.91
CA ASN A 116 17.30 1.48 19.97
C ASN A 116 18.60 1.55 19.18
N HIS A 117 18.68 2.41 18.15
CA HIS A 117 19.82 2.45 17.22
C HIS A 117 20.36 3.86 16.98
N GLN A 118 19.75 4.90 17.57
CA GLN A 118 20.13 6.30 17.41
C GLN A 118 20.18 6.77 15.94
N VAL A 119 19.41 6.13 15.06
CA VAL A 119 19.29 6.48 13.65
C VAL A 119 17.81 6.64 13.29
N GLN A 120 17.55 7.30 12.18
CA GLN A 120 16.22 7.45 11.61
C GLN A 120 16.21 7.08 10.13
N CYS A 121 15.02 6.80 9.58
CA CYS A 121 14.87 6.64 8.13
C CYS A 121 14.67 8.02 7.47
N LEU A 122 15.09 8.14 6.21
CA LEU A 122 14.79 9.30 5.38
C LEU A 122 13.29 9.33 5.05
N ASP A 123 12.65 10.48 5.30
CA ASP A 123 11.25 10.71 4.97
C ASP A 123 11.13 11.31 3.56
N LEU A 124 10.68 10.46 2.63
CA LEU A 124 10.38 10.82 1.24
C LEU A 124 8.87 10.91 0.97
N GLY A 125 8.06 10.74 2.02
CA GLY A 125 6.62 10.62 1.91
C GLY A 125 6.14 9.26 1.41
N THR A 126 4.97 9.30 0.78
CA THR A 126 4.21 8.12 0.37
C THR A 126 4.35 7.85 -1.12
N CYS A 127 4.00 6.65 -1.55
CA CYS A 127 4.03 6.25 -2.96
C CYS A 127 3.38 7.27 -3.92
N GLY A 128 4.17 7.82 -4.85
CA GLY A 128 3.67 8.77 -5.85
C GLY A 128 2.72 8.15 -6.89
N LEU A 129 2.85 6.86 -7.18
CA LEU A 129 2.02 6.15 -8.18
C LEU A 129 0.55 6.14 -7.75
N HIS A 130 0.29 5.80 -6.49
CA HIS A 130 -1.05 5.83 -5.90
C HIS A 130 -1.67 7.23 -5.96
N THR A 131 -0.88 8.28 -5.72
CA THR A 131 -1.33 9.67 -5.86
C THR A 131 -1.84 9.97 -7.26
N ILE A 132 -1.13 9.54 -8.32
CA ILE A 132 -1.55 9.79 -9.71
C ILE A 132 -2.83 9.00 -10.07
N HIS A 133 -2.93 7.72 -9.67
CA HIS A 133 -4.14 6.92 -9.91
C HIS A 133 -5.36 7.54 -9.21
N ASN A 134 -5.22 7.91 -7.94
CA ASN A 134 -6.28 8.57 -7.18
C ASN A 134 -6.63 9.95 -7.73
N ALA A 135 -5.67 10.67 -8.30
CA ALA A 135 -5.90 11.96 -8.94
C ALA A 135 -6.77 11.83 -10.20
N TYR A 136 -6.47 10.87 -11.07
CA TYR A 136 -7.30 10.63 -12.25
C TYR A 136 -8.72 10.23 -11.88
N ARG A 137 -8.88 9.37 -10.85
CA ARG A 137 -10.20 9.02 -10.29
C ARG A 137 -10.93 10.25 -9.76
N ALA A 138 -10.23 11.15 -9.05
CA ALA A 138 -10.83 12.40 -8.57
C ALA A 138 -11.33 13.28 -9.72
N GLY A 139 -10.60 13.34 -10.84
CA GLY A 139 -11.05 14.01 -12.07
C GLY A 139 -12.36 13.45 -12.62
N LEU A 140 -12.47 12.12 -12.71
CA LEU A 140 -13.67 11.44 -13.20
C LEU A 140 -14.89 11.64 -12.30
N VAL A 141 -14.69 11.60 -10.98
CA VAL A 141 -15.76 11.87 -10.02
C VAL A 141 -16.23 13.32 -10.16
N ALA A 142 -15.29 14.27 -10.32
CA ALA A 142 -15.60 15.69 -10.46
C ALA A 142 -16.37 16.03 -11.74
N SER A 143 -16.17 15.27 -12.82
CA SER A 143 -16.91 15.48 -14.07
C SER A 143 -18.34 14.95 -14.04
N LYS A 144 -18.68 14.08 -13.07
CA LYS A 144 -20.02 13.47 -12.89
C LYS A 144 -20.51 12.64 -14.09
N TRP A 145 -19.61 12.23 -14.97
CA TRP A 145 -19.99 11.49 -16.19
C TRP A 145 -20.36 10.02 -15.96
N GLY A 146 -20.03 9.45 -14.80
CA GLY A 146 -20.32 8.04 -14.51
C GLY A 146 -19.54 7.05 -15.38
N LEU A 147 -18.40 7.45 -15.97
CA LEU A 147 -17.62 6.58 -16.86
C LEU A 147 -17.13 5.29 -16.18
N GLU A 148 -16.95 5.28 -14.86
CA GLU A 148 -16.63 4.07 -14.09
C GLU A 148 -17.71 2.99 -14.26
N ASN A 149 -18.98 3.40 -14.19
CA ASN A 149 -20.12 2.51 -14.36
C ASN A 149 -20.22 2.03 -15.81
N LEU A 150 -19.98 2.91 -16.78
CA LEU A 150 -19.95 2.54 -18.20
C LEU A 150 -18.91 1.46 -18.48
N LEU A 151 -17.64 1.70 -18.11
CA LEU A 151 -16.54 0.81 -18.45
C LEU A 151 -16.67 -0.54 -17.74
N SER A 152 -17.17 -0.54 -16.50
CA SER A 152 -17.47 -1.78 -15.77
C SER A 152 -18.60 -2.57 -16.44
N SER A 153 -19.69 -1.90 -16.84
CA SER A 153 -20.85 -2.54 -17.47
C SER A 153 -20.57 -3.07 -18.87
N LEU A 154 -19.67 -2.44 -19.62
CA LEU A 154 -19.24 -2.92 -20.93
C LEU A 154 -18.63 -4.32 -20.86
N ASN A 155 -17.84 -4.63 -19.84
CA ASN A 155 -17.30 -5.98 -19.67
C ASN A 155 -18.32 -6.93 -19.02
N ALA A 156 -18.99 -6.47 -17.96
CA ALA A 156 -19.91 -7.30 -17.17
C ALA A 156 -21.08 -7.87 -17.98
N ILE A 157 -21.52 -7.19 -19.05
CA ILE A 157 -22.56 -7.71 -19.93
C ILE A 157 -22.10 -8.92 -20.76
N PHE A 158 -20.80 -9.15 -20.92
CA PHE A 158 -20.25 -10.28 -21.68
C PHE A 158 -19.45 -11.26 -20.81
N HIS A 159 -19.18 -10.89 -19.56
CA HIS A 159 -18.54 -11.78 -18.59
C HIS A 159 -19.44 -12.99 -18.31
N ASP A 160 -18.87 -14.19 -18.43
CA ASP A 160 -19.55 -15.49 -18.25
C ASP A 160 -20.88 -15.65 -18.98
N ALA A 161 -21.05 -14.99 -20.13
CA ALA A 161 -22.29 -15.08 -20.91
C ALA A 161 -22.02 -15.37 -22.40
N PRO A 162 -21.81 -16.65 -22.75
CA PRO A 162 -21.60 -17.09 -24.13
C PRO A 162 -22.72 -16.66 -25.08
N ALA A 163 -23.99 -16.81 -24.68
CA ALA A 163 -25.14 -16.42 -25.49
C ALA A 163 -25.13 -14.93 -25.86
N ARG A 164 -24.83 -14.04 -24.89
CA ARG A 164 -24.74 -12.59 -25.15
C ARG A 164 -23.59 -12.24 -26.09
N ARG A 165 -22.50 -13.01 -26.04
CA ARG A 165 -21.36 -12.84 -26.97
C ARG A 165 -21.74 -13.27 -28.38
N GLU A 166 -22.42 -14.40 -28.53
CA GLU A 166 -22.94 -14.88 -29.81
C GLU A 166 -23.94 -13.89 -30.42
N ASP A 167 -24.89 -13.39 -29.63
CA ASP A 167 -25.84 -12.37 -30.06
C ASP A 167 -25.12 -11.09 -30.54
N PHE A 168 -24.14 -10.62 -29.78
CA PHE A 168 -23.35 -9.44 -30.14
C PHE A 168 -22.57 -9.66 -31.45
N SER A 169 -21.91 -10.81 -31.60
CA SER A 169 -21.17 -11.15 -32.81
C SER A 169 -22.09 -11.25 -34.03
N THR A 170 -23.27 -11.85 -33.87
CA THR A 170 -24.28 -11.97 -34.93
C THR A 170 -24.80 -10.61 -35.38
N VAL A 171 -25.11 -9.71 -34.45
CA VAL A 171 -25.65 -8.37 -34.77
C VAL A 171 -24.60 -7.45 -35.38
N THR A 172 -23.35 -7.53 -34.91
CA THR A 172 -22.33 -6.50 -35.21
C THR A 172 -21.26 -6.96 -36.19
N GLY A 173 -21.08 -8.27 -36.36
CA GLY A 173 -19.97 -8.88 -37.09
C GLY A 173 -18.64 -8.92 -36.31
N GLN A 174 -18.64 -8.47 -35.04
CA GLN A 174 -17.41 -8.38 -34.25
C GLN A 174 -17.09 -9.68 -33.52
N THR A 175 -15.81 -10.05 -33.52
CA THR A 175 -15.25 -11.11 -32.65
C THR A 175 -14.51 -10.52 -31.45
N THR A 176 -14.43 -9.19 -31.38
CA THR A 176 -13.69 -8.44 -30.38
C THR A 176 -14.64 -7.89 -29.31
N PHE A 177 -14.33 -8.11 -28.04
CA PHE A 177 -15.19 -7.74 -26.91
C PHE A 177 -14.58 -6.64 -26.01
N PRO A 178 -15.38 -5.97 -25.17
CA PRO A 178 -14.88 -5.03 -24.17
C PRO A 178 -13.94 -5.69 -23.14
N LEU A 179 -12.93 -4.93 -22.72
CA LEU A 179 -11.92 -5.37 -21.74
C LEU A 179 -12.40 -5.13 -20.30
N ASN A 180 -11.87 -5.93 -19.36
CA ASN A 180 -12.17 -5.77 -17.95
C ASN A 180 -11.61 -4.45 -17.41
N PHE A 181 -12.41 -3.76 -16.60
CA PHE A 181 -12.09 -2.45 -16.04
C PHE A 181 -11.61 -2.58 -14.58
N ALA A 182 -10.43 -2.06 -14.27
CA ALA A 182 -9.87 -2.09 -12.92
C ALA A 182 -10.08 -0.74 -12.18
N ALA A 183 -11.04 -0.67 -11.26
CA ALA A 183 -11.41 0.57 -10.55
C ALA A 183 -10.28 1.21 -9.72
N HIS A 184 -9.29 0.41 -9.29
CA HIS A 184 -8.16 0.87 -8.48
C HIS A 184 -6.91 1.24 -9.32
N ARG A 185 -6.87 0.91 -10.63
CA ARG A 185 -5.71 1.13 -11.52
C ARG A 185 -6.10 1.84 -12.81
N TRP A 186 -6.59 3.06 -12.67
CA TRP A 186 -7.22 3.79 -13.79
C TRP A 186 -6.37 4.00 -15.04
N VAL A 187 -5.05 4.14 -14.93
CA VAL A 187 -4.21 4.40 -16.12
C VAL A 187 -3.82 3.10 -16.83
N GLU A 188 -3.89 1.96 -16.15
CA GLU A 188 -3.85 0.64 -16.79
C GLU A 188 -5.12 0.38 -17.61
N ASN A 189 -6.19 1.17 -17.41
CA ASN A 189 -7.42 1.10 -18.20
C ASN A 189 -7.37 1.90 -19.51
N VAL A 190 -6.22 2.44 -19.93
CA VAL A 190 -6.10 3.09 -21.27
C VAL A 190 -6.59 2.16 -22.39
N PRO A 191 -6.16 0.88 -22.47
CA PRO A 191 -6.68 -0.06 -23.46
C PRO A 191 -8.18 -0.31 -23.33
N VAL A 192 -8.74 -0.23 -22.11
CA VAL A 192 -10.18 -0.40 -21.85
C VAL A 192 -10.96 0.76 -22.46
N ILE A 193 -10.50 2.00 -22.28
CA ILE A 193 -11.11 3.20 -22.87
C ILE A 193 -10.98 3.18 -24.39
N GLU A 194 -9.81 2.81 -24.93
CA GLU A 194 -9.59 2.66 -26.37
C GLU A 194 -10.54 1.62 -26.97
N ARG A 195 -10.66 0.45 -26.33
CA ARG A 195 -11.58 -0.60 -26.74
C ARG A 195 -13.04 -0.15 -26.66
N ALA A 196 -13.42 0.58 -25.62
CA ALA A 196 -14.76 1.14 -25.47
C ALA A 196 -15.10 2.13 -26.59
N ILE A 197 -14.17 3.03 -26.95
CA ILE A 197 -14.34 3.97 -28.07
C ILE A 197 -14.49 3.21 -29.40
N ALA A 198 -13.64 2.21 -29.64
CA ALA A 198 -13.65 1.43 -30.88
C ALA A 198 -14.96 0.65 -31.08
N LEU A 199 -15.47 0.02 -30.01
CA LEU A 199 -16.70 -0.79 -30.07
C LEU A 199 -17.98 0.02 -29.84
N TRP A 200 -17.91 1.33 -29.63
CA TRP A 200 -19.10 2.09 -29.18
C TRP A 200 -20.25 2.06 -30.20
N GLY A 201 -19.93 2.16 -31.49
CA GLY A 201 -20.94 2.06 -32.57
C GLY A 201 -21.61 0.68 -32.59
N ASP A 202 -20.81 -0.37 -32.42
CA ASP A 202 -21.28 -1.76 -32.36
C ASP A 202 -22.16 -1.98 -31.13
N MET A 203 -21.80 -1.37 -30.00
CA MET A 203 -22.61 -1.45 -28.80
C MET A 203 -23.97 -0.79 -28.94
N LYS A 204 -24.04 0.36 -29.61
CA LYS A 204 -25.33 0.98 -29.93
C LYS A 204 -26.20 0.07 -30.77
N ARG A 205 -25.64 -0.53 -31.83
CA ARG A 205 -26.34 -1.51 -32.68
C ARG A 205 -26.89 -2.68 -31.88
N TYR A 206 -26.07 -3.29 -31.02
CA TYR A 206 -26.50 -4.39 -30.16
C TYR A 206 -27.63 -4.01 -29.19
N VAL A 207 -27.51 -2.86 -28.51
CA VAL A 207 -28.55 -2.37 -27.60
C VAL A 207 -29.86 -2.10 -28.33
N GLU A 208 -29.79 -1.54 -29.55
CA GLU A 208 -30.97 -1.31 -30.40
C GLU A 208 -31.62 -2.61 -30.86
N SER A 209 -30.85 -3.58 -31.36
CA SER A 209 -31.37 -4.90 -31.75
C SER A 209 -32.00 -5.65 -30.58
N ALA A 210 -31.38 -5.58 -29.39
CA ALA A 210 -31.97 -6.17 -28.18
C ALA A 210 -33.30 -5.49 -27.80
N LYS A 211 -33.40 -4.15 -27.91
CA LYS A 211 -34.66 -3.42 -27.68
C LYS A 211 -35.74 -3.74 -28.71
N LYS A 212 -35.36 -3.97 -29.96
CA LYS A 212 -36.24 -4.43 -31.05
C LYS A 212 -36.64 -5.90 -30.94
N LYS A 213 -36.07 -6.64 -29.99
CA LYS A 213 -36.26 -8.09 -29.80
C LYS A 213 -35.76 -8.93 -30.99
N GLU A 214 -34.78 -8.41 -31.73
CA GLU A 214 -34.04 -9.17 -32.76
C GLU A 214 -33.08 -10.18 -32.11
N VAL A 215 -32.62 -9.86 -30.89
CA VAL A 215 -31.88 -10.75 -29.99
C VAL A 215 -32.52 -10.73 -28.60
N ASN A 216 -32.10 -11.63 -27.71
CA ASN A 216 -32.60 -11.68 -26.34
C ASN A 216 -32.29 -10.38 -25.58
N LEU A 217 -33.31 -9.81 -24.94
CA LEU A 217 -33.16 -8.59 -24.14
C LEU A 217 -32.52 -8.91 -22.78
N PRO A 218 -31.30 -8.46 -22.49
CA PRO A 218 -30.65 -8.74 -21.21
C PRO A 218 -31.34 -8.00 -20.05
N LYS A 219 -31.83 -8.75 -19.05
CA LYS A 219 -32.48 -8.20 -17.84
C LYS A 219 -31.48 -8.04 -16.70
N CYS A 220 -30.48 -7.18 -16.88
CA CYS A 220 -29.46 -6.92 -15.87
C CYS A 220 -29.09 -5.44 -15.78
N ALA A 221 -28.55 -5.04 -14.62
CA ALA A 221 -28.20 -3.64 -14.36
C ALA A 221 -27.21 -3.08 -15.39
N SER A 222 -26.25 -3.90 -15.85
CA SER A 222 -25.28 -3.49 -16.87
C SER A 222 -25.94 -3.12 -18.19
N PHE A 223 -26.96 -3.86 -18.63
CA PHE A 223 -27.68 -3.52 -19.86
C PHE A 223 -28.49 -2.23 -19.71
N THR A 224 -29.15 -2.04 -18.57
CA THR A 224 -29.86 -0.78 -18.27
C THR A 224 -28.92 0.42 -18.34
N GLN A 225 -27.77 0.33 -17.66
CA GLN A 225 -26.76 1.39 -17.69
C GLN A 225 -26.25 1.66 -19.10
N LEU A 226 -25.93 0.61 -19.88
CA LEU A 226 -25.48 0.77 -21.27
C LEU A 226 -26.54 1.44 -22.14
N SER A 227 -27.81 1.06 -21.96
CA SER A 227 -28.94 1.68 -22.65
C SER A 227 -29.06 3.19 -22.36
N ASP A 228 -28.85 3.59 -21.11
CA ASP A 228 -28.86 5.00 -20.71
C ASP A 228 -27.69 5.77 -21.35
N PHE A 229 -26.49 5.19 -21.31
CA PHE A 229 -25.31 5.76 -21.97
C PHE A 229 -25.46 5.86 -23.49
N CYS A 230 -26.23 4.99 -24.14
CA CYS A 230 -26.53 5.12 -25.57
C CYS A 230 -27.31 6.41 -25.91
N GLN A 231 -28.03 6.99 -24.95
CA GLN A 231 -28.78 8.23 -25.12
C GLN A 231 -27.90 9.48 -24.97
N ASP A 232 -26.68 9.37 -24.43
CA ASP A 232 -25.77 10.51 -24.26
C ASP A 232 -25.06 10.85 -25.59
N PRO A 233 -25.39 11.99 -26.24
CA PRO A 233 -24.76 12.37 -27.51
C PRO A 233 -23.29 12.77 -27.34
N LEU A 234 -22.85 13.12 -26.13
CA LEU A 234 -21.51 13.60 -25.83
C LEU A 234 -20.56 12.50 -25.34
N LEU A 235 -21.03 11.26 -25.23
CA LEU A 235 -20.26 10.20 -24.59
C LEU A 235 -18.90 9.93 -25.25
N LEU A 236 -18.83 9.95 -26.59
CA LEU A 236 -17.57 9.80 -27.30
C LEU A 236 -16.60 10.94 -27.02
N ALA A 237 -17.10 12.18 -26.85
CA ALA A 237 -16.27 13.32 -26.47
C ALA A 237 -15.75 13.15 -25.03
N LYS A 238 -16.60 12.70 -24.09
CA LYS A 238 -16.24 12.39 -22.70
C LYS A 238 -15.16 11.30 -22.62
N LEU A 239 -15.34 10.19 -23.34
CA LEU A 239 -14.36 9.10 -23.41
C LEU A 239 -13.02 9.55 -24.02
N LYS A 240 -13.05 10.30 -25.14
CA LYS A 240 -11.84 10.80 -25.79
C LYS A 240 -11.09 11.83 -24.95
N PHE A 241 -11.81 12.69 -24.21
CA PHE A 241 -11.19 13.61 -23.26
C PHE A 241 -10.52 12.83 -22.12
N ALA A 242 -11.24 11.91 -21.48
CA ALA A 242 -10.72 11.07 -20.40
C ALA A 242 -9.47 10.30 -20.86
N LEU A 243 -9.53 9.67 -22.04
CA LEU A 243 -8.39 9.01 -22.67
C LEU A 243 -7.20 9.98 -22.87
N GLY A 244 -7.46 11.19 -23.37
CA GLY A 244 -6.44 12.20 -23.56
C GLY A 244 -5.68 12.56 -22.28
N ILE A 245 -6.38 12.65 -21.14
CA ILE A 245 -5.74 12.88 -19.84
C ILE A 245 -5.00 11.63 -19.37
N ALA A 246 -5.58 10.44 -19.51
CA ALA A 246 -4.90 9.18 -19.15
C ALA A 246 -3.59 9.02 -19.93
N MET A 247 -3.55 9.42 -21.20
CA MET A 247 -2.35 9.38 -22.04
C MET A 247 -1.27 10.38 -21.62
N ILE A 248 -1.61 11.46 -20.91
CA ILE A 248 -0.62 12.36 -20.29
C ILE A 248 0.01 11.71 -19.06
N LEU A 249 -0.78 10.99 -18.27
CA LEU A 249 -0.34 10.36 -17.01
C LEU A 249 0.43 9.05 -17.25
N LYS A 250 0.06 8.29 -18.29
CA LYS A 250 0.60 6.95 -18.59
C LYS A 250 2.12 6.88 -18.67
N PRO A 251 2.83 7.77 -19.41
CA PRO A 251 4.28 7.67 -19.51
C PRO A 251 4.99 7.75 -18.16
N PHE A 252 4.53 8.66 -17.28
CA PHE A 252 5.07 8.78 -15.93
C PHE A 252 4.83 7.51 -15.12
N LEU A 253 3.61 6.96 -15.15
CA LEU A 253 3.31 5.74 -14.39
C LEU A 253 4.11 4.53 -14.89
N THR A 254 4.17 4.33 -16.21
CA THR A 254 4.93 3.22 -16.81
C THR A 254 6.42 3.30 -16.46
N GLU A 255 6.99 4.51 -16.44
CA GLU A 255 8.40 4.73 -16.08
C GLU A 255 8.65 4.46 -14.59
N TYR A 256 7.85 5.03 -13.69
CA TYR A 256 8.02 4.92 -12.24
C TYR A 256 7.46 3.61 -11.65
N GLN A 257 6.96 2.69 -12.49
CA GLN A 257 6.65 1.31 -12.13
C GLN A 257 7.85 0.36 -12.34
N LEU A 258 8.92 0.83 -12.96
CA LEU A 258 10.15 0.04 -13.16
C LEU A 258 10.90 -0.15 -11.84
N ASP A 259 11.65 -1.25 -11.71
CA ASP A 259 12.45 -1.53 -10.50
C ASP A 259 13.81 -0.78 -10.49
N LYS A 260 14.08 0.05 -11.50
CA LYS A 260 15.33 0.84 -11.63
C LYS A 260 15.38 2.00 -10.63
N PRO A 261 16.57 2.46 -10.20
CA PRO A 261 16.67 3.67 -9.38
C PRO A 261 16.26 4.89 -10.23
N LEU A 262 15.19 5.57 -9.82
CA LEU A 262 14.63 6.74 -10.53
C LEU A 262 14.42 7.94 -9.61
N MET A 263 14.76 7.83 -8.32
CA MET A 263 14.48 8.86 -7.31
C MET A 263 15.04 10.23 -7.70
N PHE A 264 16.23 10.28 -8.30
CA PHE A 264 16.88 11.54 -8.67
C PHE A 264 16.15 12.26 -9.83
N LEU A 265 15.41 11.53 -10.66
CA LEU A 265 14.68 12.08 -11.81
C LEU A 265 13.26 12.57 -11.44
N LEU A 266 12.73 12.10 -10.30
CA LEU A 266 11.33 12.25 -9.87
C LEU A 266 10.84 13.71 -9.90
N LYS A 267 11.64 14.63 -9.38
CA LYS A 267 11.27 16.05 -9.32
C LYS A 267 10.95 16.62 -10.70
N ARG A 268 11.89 16.45 -11.64
CA ARG A 268 11.78 17.03 -12.99
C ARG A 268 10.62 16.40 -13.75
N ASP A 269 10.50 15.08 -13.69
CA ASP A 269 9.50 14.36 -14.48
C ASP A 269 8.08 14.65 -13.96
N LEU A 270 7.90 14.73 -12.64
CA LEU A 270 6.62 15.09 -12.02
C LEU A 270 6.27 16.57 -12.23
N GLU A 271 7.26 17.48 -12.22
CA GLU A 271 7.04 18.88 -12.59
C GLU A 271 6.58 19.02 -14.05
N CYS A 272 7.22 18.29 -14.97
CA CYS A 272 6.81 18.25 -16.38
C CYS A 272 5.37 17.74 -16.54
N LEU A 273 5.01 16.67 -15.83
CA LEU A 273 3.64 16.14 -15.82
C LEU A 273 2.61 17.18 -15.35
N LEU A 274 2.90 17.85 -14.24
CA LEU A 274 2.04 18.90 -13.68
C LEU A 274 1.87 20.07 -14.65
N ARG A 275 2.96 20.55 -15.26
CA ARG A 275 2.91 21.61 -16.26
C ARG A 275 2.03 21.24 -17.46
N LYS A 276 2.12 20.00 -17.98
CA LYS A 276 1.26 19.50 -19.07
C LYS A 276 -0.24 19.52 -18.75
N LEU A 277 -0.61 19.36 -17.47
CA LEU A 277 -2.00 19.47 -17.04
C LEU A 277 -2.43 20.93 -16.84
N LEU A 278 -1.58 21.72 -16.17
CA LEU A 278 -1.86 23.11 -15.83
C LEU A 278 -2.09 23.99 -17.07
N VAL A 279 -1.29 23.82 -18.12
CA VAL A 279 -1.42 24.61 -19.37
C VAL A 279 -2.78 24.45 -20.05
N ARG A 280 -3.54 23.41 -19.73
CA ARG A 280 -4.84 23.16 -20.35
C ARG A 280 -5.97 24.02 -19.83
N PHE A 281 -5.83 24.61 -18.64
CA PHE A 281 -6.90 25.38 -18.01
C PHE A 281 -6.45 26.65 -17.27
N MET A 282 -5.16 26.82 -17.00
CA MET A 282 -4.61 28.00 -16.33
C MET A 282 -4.17 29.07 -17.33
N LYS A 283 -4.32 30.34 -16.96
CA LYS A 283 -3.82 31.47 -17.77
C LYS A 283 -2.29 31.44 -17.85
N CYS A 284 -1.74 31.76 -19.03
CA CYS A 284 -0.30 31.86 -19.23
C CYS A 284 0.39 32.83 -18.25
N SER A 285 -0.26 33.96 -17.91
CA SER A 285 0.26 34.94 -16.96
C SER A 285 0.46 34.39 -15.54
N VAL A 286 -0.39 33.44 -15.12
CA VAL A 286 -0.27 32.77 -13.81
C VAL A 286 0.85 31.74 -13.83
N LEU A 287 0.99 31.01 -14.94
CA LEU A 287 2.04 30.01 -15.10
C LEU A 287 3.43 30.64 -15.21
N SER A 288 3.57 31.76 -15.92
CA SER A 288 4.85 32.47 -16.06
C SER A 288 5.29 33.13 -14.76
N ALA A 289 4.35 33.59 -13.92
CA ALA A 289 4.65 34.11 -12.59
C ALA A 289 5.16 33.03 -11.61
N SER A 290 4.83 31.75 -11.84
CA SER A 290 5.28 30.63 -11.03
C SER A 290 6.59 30.03 -11.56
N THR A 291 7.70 30.70 -11.27
CA THR A 291 9.04 30.31 -11.76
C THR A 291 9.63 29.08 -11.06
N GLY A 292 9.16 28.71 -9.87
CA GLY A 292 9.71 27.60 -9.08
C GLY A 292 8.71 26.50 -8.72
N ILE A 293 9.23 25.34 -8.32
CA ILE A 293 8.39 24.23 -7.83
C ILE A 293 7.58 24.61 -6.59
N VAL A 294 8.13 25.43 -5.69
CA VAL A 294 7.46 25.85 -4.45
C VAL A 294 6.28 26.75 -4.75
N SER A 295 6.40 27.68 -5.70
CA SER A 295 5.27 28.53 -6.12
C SER A 295 4.20 27.70 -6.83
N MET A 296 4.60 26.70 -7.62
CA MET A 296 3.67 25.79 -8.28
C MET A 296 2.87 24.94 -7.29
N LEU A 297 3.52 24.45 -6.22
CA LEU A 297 2.84 23.69 -5.14
C LEU A 297 1.83 24.54 -4.36
N LYS A 298 2.04 25.85 -4.27
CA LYS A 298 1.17 26.80 -3.57
C LYS A 298 0.14 27.47 -4.49
N MET A 299 0.08 27.07 -5.76
CA MET A 299 -0.78 27.69 -6.75
C MET A 299 -2.26 27.45 -6.43
N ASP A 300 -3.05 28.51 -6.41
CA ASP A 300 -4.50 28.39 -6.25
C ASP A 300 -5.15 27.92 -7.56
N LEU A 301 -5.43 26.63 -7.62
CA LEU A 301 -6.05 25.97 -8.77
C LEU A 301 -7.57 26.17 -8.83
N VAL A 302 -8.21 26.65 -7.76
CA VAL A 302 -9.68 26.74 -7.69
C VAL A 302 -10.15 28.15 -8.04
N ASN A 303 -9.33 29.17 -7.78
CA ASN A 303 -9.65 30.55 -8.10
C ASN A 303 -9.95 30.75 -9.60
N PRO A 304 -11.20 31.09 -9.97
CA PRO A 304 -11.59 31.27 -11.37
C PRO A 304 -10.82 32.37 -12.11
N ASN A 305 -10.30 33.36 -11.38
CA ASN A 305 -9.50 34.44 -11.97
C ASN A 305 -8.18 33.95 -12.57
N ASN A 306 -7.71 32.78 -12.13
CA ASN A 306 -6.49 32.15 -12.64
C ASN A 306 -6.73 31.31 -13.90
N HIS A 307 -7.99 31.04 -14.26
CA HIS A 307 -8.35 30.11 -15.33
C HIS A 307 -8.57 30.83 -16.66
N VAL A 308 -8.32 30.13 -17.75
CA VAL A 308 -8.83 30.57 -19.06
C VAL A 308 -10.36 30.49 -19.08
N SER A 309 -11.00 31.21 -19.99
CA SER A 309 -12.45 31.07 -20.22
C SER A 309 -12.78 29.63 -20.61
N SER A 310 -13.99 29.17 -20.31
CA SER A 310 -14.39 27.77 -20.55
C SER A 310 -14.21 27.34 -22.01
N GLU A 311 -14.44 28.26 -22.96
CA GLU A 311 -14.21 28.06 -24.40
C GLU A 311 -12.76 27.78 -24.76
N LYS A 312 -11.81 28.34 -24.01
CA LYS A 312 -10.36 28.22 -24.24
C LYS A 312 -9.72 27.05 -23.50
N VAL A 313 -10.50 26.28 -22.72
CA VAL A 313 -10.01 25.07 -22.06
C VAL A 313 -9.59 24.05 -23.12
N ASP A 314 -8.34 23.58 -23.04
CA ASP A 314 -7.83 22.57 -23.95
C ASP A 314 -8.35 21.18 -23.55
N ILE A 315 -9.36 20.72 -24.31
CA ILE A 315 -9.93 19.39 -24.17
C ILE A 315 -9.27 18.36 -25.11
N GLY A 316 -8.28 18.77 -25.90
CA GLY A 316 -7.56 17.93 -26.84
C GLY A 316 -8.31 17.66 -28.15
N HIS A 317 -7.54 17.49 -29.22
CA HIS A 317 -8.05 17.39 -30.59
C HIS A 317 -9.12 16.30 -30.79
N ALA A 318 -8.91 15.10 -30.23
CA ALA A 318 -9.83 13.98 -30.41
C ALA A 318 -11.21 14.26 -29.76
N ALA A 319 -11.23 14.88 -28.57
CA ALA A 319 -12.48 15.27 -27.92
C ALA A 319 -13.19 16.36 -28.72
N GLU A 320 -12.45 17.31 -29.31
CA GLU A 320 -13.05 18.36 -30.15
C GLU A 320 -13.70 17.83 -31.41
N GLN A 321 -13.07 16.87 -32.09
CA GLN A 321 -13.67 16.23 -33.25
C GLN A 321 -14.98 15.53 -32.88
N ALA A 322 -15.00 14.80 -31.76
CA ALA A 322 -16.21 14.13 -31.30
C ALA A 322 -17.30 15.12 -30.84
N LEU A 323 -16.92 16.22 -30.19
CA LEU A 323 -17.85 17.28 -29.78
C LEU A 323 -18.51 17.94 -31.00
N LYS A 324 -17.74 18.24 -32.05
CA LYS A 324 -18.28 18.77 -33.32
C LYS A 324 -19.21 17.78 -34.02
N ALA A 325 -18.86 16.50 -34.01
CA ALA A 325 -19.68 15.44 -34.61
C ALA A 325 -21.02 15.21 -33.87
N ALA A 326 -21.07 15.50 -32.57
CA ALA A 326 -22.27 15.31 -31.76
C ALA A 326 -23.42 16.30 -32.09
N LYS A 327 -23.13 17.43 -32.77
CA LYS A 327 -24.12 18.44 -33.19
C LYS A 327 -25.09 18.88 -32.08
N VAL A 328 -24.60 19.03 -30.86
CA VAL A 328 -25.38 19.46 -29.68
C VAL A 328 -25.52 20.97 -29.58
N CYS A 329 -26.41 21.46 -28.70
CA CYS A 329 -26.61 22.90 -28.52
C CYS A 329 -25.44 23.58 -27.81
N THR A 330 -25.35 24.92 -27.91
CA THR A 330 -24.29 25.72 -27.29
C THR A 330 -24.25 25.58 -25.77
N LYS A 331 -25.41 25.40 -25.12
CA LYS A 331 -25.51 25.14 -23.68
C LYS A 331 -24.82 23.84 -23.28
N ASP A 332 -25.00 22.77 -24.03
CA ASP A 332 -24.38 21.47 -23.76
C ASP A 332 -22.87 21.49 -24.01
N ILE A 333 -22.43 22.21 -25.06
CA ILE A 333 -21.00 22.46 -25.33
C ILE A 333 -20.36 23.18 -24.14
N PHE A 334 -21.00 24.23 -23.64
CA PHE A 334 -20.51 24.98 -22.50
C PHE A 334 -20.45 24.12 -21.23
N ALA A 335 -21.51 23.35 -20.95
CA ALA A 335 -21.56 22.42 -19.82
C ALA A 335 -20.44 21.38 -19.89
N PHE A 336 -20.24 20.75 -21.04
CA PHE A 336 -19.16 19.79 -21.27
C PHE A 336 -17.77 20.40 -21.02
N ARG A 337 -17.49 21.61 -21.54
CA ARG A 337 -16.22 22.28 -21.30
C ARG A 337 -16.00 22.64 -19.83
N MET A 338 -17.07 23.02 -19.12
CA MET A 338 -17.02 23.24 -17.67
C MET A 338 -16.69 21.94 -16.92
N GLU A 339 -17.31 20.82 -17.29
CA GLU A 339 -17.02 19.50 -16.71
C GLU A 339 -15.58 19.05 -16.98
N CYS A 340 -15.07 19.25 -18.20
CA CYS A 340 -13.66 19.02 -18.55
C CYS A 340 -12.71 19.88 -17.71
N LYS A 341 -13.04 21.15 -17.48
CA LYS A 341 -12.26 22.04 -16.62
C LYS A 341 -12.24 21.52 -15.17
N GLN A 342 -13.39 21.10 -14.64
CA GLN A 342 -13.48 20.53 -13.29
C GLN A 342 -12.70 19.23 -13.15
N PHE A 343 -12.70 18.39 -14.19
CA PHE A 343 -11.86 17.19 -14.24
C PHE A 343 -10.38 17.56 -14.09
N LEU A 344 -9.89 18.52 -14.89
CA LEU A 344 -8.50 18.97 -14.87
C LEU A 344 -8.11 19.54 -13.50
N ILE A 345 -8.92 20.47 -12.98
CA ILE A 345 -8.70 21.09 -11.66
C ILE A 345 -8.60 20.01 -10.58
N SER A 346 -9.55 19.08 -10.54
CA SER A 346 -9.61 18.04 -9.50
C SER A 346 -8.45 17.06 -9.61
N THR A 347 -8.06 16.68 -10.84
CA THR A 347 -6.90 15.84 -11.10
C THR A 347 -5.62 16.54 -10.62
N THR A 348 -5.34 17.75 -11.11
CA THR A 348 -4.12 18.47 -10.77
C THR A 348 -4.04 18.80 -9.28
N LYS A 349 -5.15 19.21 -8.66
CA LYS A 349 -5.22 19.47 -7.22
C LYS A 349 -4.84 18.24 -6.41
N LYS A 350 -5.39 17.07 -6.76
CA LYS A 350 -5.09 15.82 -6.04
C LYS A 350 -3.63 15.40 -6.19
N ILE A 351 -3.01 15.63 -7.34
CA ILE A 351 -1.57 15.39 -7.55
C ILE A 351 -0.75 16.29 -6.61
N LEU A 352 -1.07 17.58 -6.52
CA LEU A 352 -0.34 18.54 -5.67
C LEU A 352 -0.50 18.23 -4.17
N GLU A 353 -1.72 17.91 -3.70
CA GLU A 353 -2.03 17.64 -2.29
C GLU A 353 -1.21 16.50 -1.67
N LYS A 354 -0.96 15.44 -2.45
CA LYS A 354 -0.25 14.23 -2.01
C LYS A 354 1.05 14.02 -2.78
N SER A 355 1.64 15.12 -3.27
CA SER A 355 2.84 15.09 -4.09
C SER A 355 4.08 14.75 -3.25
N PRO A 356 4.97 13.85 -3.71
CA PRO A 356 6.31 13.71 -3.15
C PRO A 356 7.12 15.02 -3.17
N LEU A 357 6.77 15.98 -4.05
CA LEU A 357 7.47 17.27 -4.16
C LEU A 357 7.23 18.21 -2.96
N THR A 358 6.28 17.87 -2.08
CA THR A 358 6.10 18.56 -0.80
C THR A 358 7.30 18.33 0.13
N TYR A 359 7.99 17.19 -0.01
CA TYR A 359 9.15 16.83 0.77
C TYR A 359 10.40 17.51 0.21
N HIS A 360 11.07 18.27 1.08
CA HIS A 360 12.24 19.04 0.67
C HIS A 360 13.38 18.13 0.22
N LEU A 361 13.57 16.97 0.87
CA LEU A 361 14.57 15.98 0.49
C LEU A 361 14.34 15.45 -0.94
N VAL A 362 13.10 15.10 -1.31
CA VAL A 362 12.76 14.66 -2.68
C VAL A 362 13.14 15.73 -3.72
N ARG A 363 12.90 17.00 -3.43
CA ARG A 363 13.31 18.10 -4.32
C ARG A 363 14.81 18.30 -4.38
N SER A 364 15.51 18.06 -3.28
CA SER A 364 16.97 18.18 -3.17
C SER A 364 17.69 17.04 -3.87
N LEU A 365 17.15 15.82 -3.85
CA LEU A 365 17.72 14.65 -4.55
C LEU A 365 17.85 14.83 -6.07
N SER A 366 17.13 15.79 -6.66
CA SER A 366 17.33 16.16 -8.06
C SER A 366 18.70 16.78 -8.35
N SER A 367 19.49 17.12 -7.33
CA SER A 367 20.89 17.50 -7.51
C SER A 367 21.72 16.36 -8.09
N LEU A 368 21.26 15.12 -7.95
CA LEU A 368 21.87 13.93 -8.55
C LEU A 368 21.17 13.51 -9.86
N ASP A 369 20.41 14.41 -10.50
CA ASP A 369 19.96 14.21 -11.88
C ASP A 369 21.08 14.72 -12.81
N PRO A 370 21.77 13.85 -13.59
CA PRO A 370 22.85 14.28 -14.47
C PRO A 370 22.45 15.40 -15.43
N ARG A 371 21.17 15.42 -15.85
CA ARG A 371 20.62 16.45 -16.73
C ARG A 371 20.55 17.81 -16.04
N GLN A 372 20.29 17.84 -14.73
CA GLN A 372 20.28 19.05 -13.91
C GLN A 372 21.70 19.48 -13.53
N MET A 373 22.59 18.53 -13.23
CA MET A 373 24.00 18.81 -12.93
C MET A 373 24.69 19.58 -14.07
N VAL A 374 24.37 19.25 -15.32
CA VAL A 374 24.89 19.98 -16.50
C VAL A 374 24.24 21.35 -16.68
N SER A 375 22.91 21.42 -16.55
CA SER A 375 22.16 22.64 -16.91
C SER A 375 22.14 23.70 -15.81
N LYS A 376 22.24 23.29 -14.54
CA LYS A 376 22.06 24.13 -13.35
C LYS A 376 23.00 23.70 -12.21
N PRO A 377 24.33 23.73 -12.40
CA PRO A 377 25.30 23.22 -11.43
C PRO A 377 25.20 23.91 -10.05
N ASP A 378 24.97 25.23 -10.01
CA ASP A 378 24.86 25.98 -8.75
C ASP A 378 23.60 25.58 -7.94
N GLU A 379 22.47 25.37 -8.62
CA GLU A 379 21.25 24.86 -7.97
C GLU A 379 21.46 23.43 -7.46
N CYS A 380 22.18 22.60 -8.21
CA CYS A 380 22.53 21.24 -7.81
C CYS A 380 23.46 21.23 -6.59
N LEU A 381 24.47 22.10 -6.54
CA LEU A 381 25.34 22.24 -5.38
C LEU A 381 24.56 22.64 -4.12
N ALA A 382 23.69 23.64 -4.22
CA ALA A 382 22.81 24.03 -3.12
C ALA A 382 21.85 22.91 -2.71
N GLY A 383 21.30 22.18 -3.69
CA GLY A 383 20.43 21.03 -3.50
C GLY A 383 21.14 19.89 -2.75
N PHE A 384 22.37 19.57 -3.14
CA PHE A 384 23.14 18.47 -2.56
C PHE A 384 23.58 18.76 -1.13
N ARG A 385 23.95 20.01 -0.80
CA ARG A 385 24.17 20.43 0.61
C ARG A 385 23.00 20.06 1.50
N LYS A 386 21.77 20.31 1.03
CA LYS A 386 20.54 19.95 1.76
C LYS A 386 20.31 18.43 1.86
N VAL A 387 20.80 17.64 0.91
CA VAL A 387 20.78 16.16 1.01
C VAL A 387 21.75 15.70 2.10
N LEU A 388 22.97 16.24 2.13
CA LEU A 388 23.96 15.91 3.17
C LEU A 388 23.46 16.30 4.56
N ASP A 389 22.87 17.50 4.70
CA ASP A 389 22.29 17.96 5.96
C ASP A 389 21.15 17.04 6.43
N ALA A 390 20.32 16.54 5.51
CA ALA A 390 19.28 15.56 5.82
C ALA A 390 19.86 14.22 6.30
N LEU A 391 20.93 13.73 5.65
CA LEU A 391 21.62 12.50 6.07
C LEU A 391 22.26 12.65 7.45
N ILE A 392 22.87 13.80 7.75
CA ILE A 392 23.43 14.09 9.08
C ILE A 392 22.32 14.12 10.14
N ALA A 393 21.19 14.78 9.85
CA ALA A 393 20.06 14.88 10.78
C ALA A 393 19.52 13.50 11.21
N VAL A 394 19.53 12.52 10.31
CA VAL A 394 19.10 11.14 10.61
C VAL A 394 20.25 10.19 10.98
N ARG A 395 21.45 10.74 11.24
CA ARG A 395 22.70 10.04 11.59
C ARG A 395 23.14 8.96 10.59
N ARG A 396 22.99 9.25 9.30
CA ARG A 396 23.44 8.42 8.17
C ARG A 396 24.76 8.88 7.55
N LEU A 397 25.22 10.08 7.92
CA LEU A 397 26.48 10.68 7.49
C LEU A 397 27.10 11.41 8.68
N GLY A 398 28.40 11.27 8.91
CA GLY A 398 29.11 12.03 9.93
C GLY A 398 29.32 13.49 9.52
N GLU A 399 29.31 14.42 10.47
CA GLU A 399 29.55 15.84 10.19
C GLU A 399 30.93 16.08 9.56
N HIS A 400 31.95 15.32 9.97
CA HIS A 400 33.31 15.40 9.43
C HIS A 400 33.44 14.85 7.99
N GLU A 401 32.55 13.95 7.57
CA GLU A 401 32.54 13.40 6.20
C GLU A 401 31.90 14.40 5.21
N ARG A 402 31.08 15.34 5.70
CA ARG A 402 30.27 16.25 4.89
C ARG A 402 31.11 17.07 3.90
N ASP A 403 32.18 17.69 4.39
CA ASP A 403 32.97 18.62 3.58
C ASP A 403 33.81 17.89 2.52
N SER A 404 34.31 16.69 2.84
CA SER A 404 34.98 15.82 1.86
C SER A 404 34.02 15.42 0.72
N VAL A 405 32.83 14.92 1.06
CA VAL A 405 31.80 14.54 0.07
C VAL A 405 31.38 15.72 -0.80
N LEU A 406 31.25 16.90 -0.19
CA LEU A 406 30.86 18.11 -0.90
C LEU A 406 31.98 18.65 -1.81
N GLY A 407 33.24 18.53 -1.39
CA GLY A 407 34.41 18.85 -2.21
C GLY A 407 34.44 17.99 -3.47
N GLU A 408 34.36 16.68 -3.31
CA GLU A 408 34.30 15.71 -4.42
C GLU A 408 33.12 15.97 -5.36
N TYR A 409 31.95 16.29 -4.82
CA TYR A 409 30.78 16.64 -5.63
C TYR A 409 30.97 17.96 -6.40
N THR A 410 31.66 18.94 -5.82
CA THR A 410 31.95 20.21 -6.49
C THR A 410 32.90 19.99 -7.67
N GLU A 411 33.94 19.18 -7.47
CA GLU A 411 34.86 18.77 -8.53
C GLU A 411 34.14 18.00 -9.64
N LEU A 412 33.25 17.06 -9.29
CA LEU A 412 32.43 16.32 -10.26
C LEU A 412 31.62 17.26 -11.18
N LEU A 413 31.01 18.31 -10.62
CA LEU A 413 30.24 19.30 -11.38
C LEU A 413 31.12 20.15 -12.32
N GLN A 414 32.40 20.32 -12.00
CA GLN A 414 33.35 21.12 -12.78
C GLN A 414 33.99 20.29 -13.89
N GLU A 415 34.53 19.12 -13.55
CA GLU A 415 35.43 18.34 -14.41
C GLU A 415 34.69 17.31 -15.29
N LYS A 416 33.62 16.68 -14.81
CA LYS A 416 32.93 15.57 -15.53
C LYS A 416 31.71 16.03 -16.34
N LYS A 417 31.65 17.30 -16.76
CA LYS A 417 30.50 17.84 -17.53
C LYS A 417 30.23 17.08 -18.83
N HIS A 418 31.29 16.58 -19.49
CA HIS A 418 31.15 15.81 -20.73
C HIS A 418 30.47 14.46 -20.46
N ASP A 419 30.91 13.73 -19.44
CA ASP A 419 30.35 12.42 -19.07
C ASP A 419 28.89 12.57 -18.60
N LEU A 420 28.60 13.60 -17.80
CA LEU A 420 27.23 13.91 -17.36
C LEU A 420 26.26 14.20 -18.53
N ARG A 421 26.74 14.73 -19.66
CA ARG A 421 25.92 14.96 -20.87
C ARG A 421 25.59 13.68 -21.62
N GLN A 422 26.38 12.63 -21.45
CA GLN A 422 26.14 11.34 -22.11
C GLN A 422 25.01 10.54 -21.45
N PHE A 423 24.56 10.94 -20.25
CA PHE A 423 23.45 10.29 -19.58
C PHE A 423 22.16 10.41 -20.41
N ASP A 424 21.73 9.26 -20.94
CA ASP A 424 20.41 9.05 -21.47
C ASP A 424 19.66 8.02 -20.63
N LYS A 425 18.49 8.41 -20.12
CA LYS A 425 17.66 7.57 -19.24
C LYS A 425 17.08 6.34 -19.94
N HIS A 426 17.05 6.31 -21.27
CA HIS A 426 16.60 5.15 -22.03
C HIS A 426 17.72 4.12 -22.24
N SER A 427 18.96 4.58 -22.30
CA SER A 427 20.15 3.75 -22.51
C SER A 427 20.77 3.24 -21.20
N PHE A 428 20.83 4.07 -20.16
CA PHE A 428 21.48 3.73 -18.89
C PHE A 428 20.51 3.78 -17.71
N SER A 429 20.69 2.87 -16.75
CA SER A 429 20.13 3.03 -15.41
C SER A 429 21.01 3.96 -14.56
N LEU A 430 20.44 4.62 -13.55
CA LEU A 430 21.22 5.56 -12.72
C LEU A 430 22.34 4.87 -11.93
N ASP A 431 22.12 3.64 -11.49
CA ASP A 431 23.11 2.84 -10.78
C ASP A 431 24.28 2.41 -11.69
N GLU A 432 24.01 1.94 -12.91
CA GLU A 432 25.07 1.64 -13.88
C GLU A 432 25.86 2.90 -14.24
N PHE A 433 25.16 4.02 -14.50
CA PHE A 433 25.79 5.28 -14.86
C PHE A 433 26.70 5.83 -13.74
N TYR A 434 26.21 5.86 -12.50
CA TYR A 434 27.01 6.36 -11.38
C TYR A 434 28.12 5.39 -10.96
N LEU A 435 27.95 4.08 -11.18
CA LEU A 435 29.02 3.10 -10.97
C LEU A 435 30.21 3.40 -11.89
N GLU A 436 29.96 3.58 -13.19
CA GLU A 436 31.00 3.91 -14.17
C GLU A 436 31.62 5.28 -13.89
N LEU A 437 30.79 6.27 -13.51
CA LEU A 437 31.24 7.65 -13.30
C LEU A 437 32.07 7.84 -12.02
N LEU A 438 31.71 7.19 -10.92
CA LEU A 438 32.26 7.49 -9.59
C LEU A 438 33.12 6.39 -8.99
N LYS A 439 32.79 5.11 -9.21
CA LYS A 439 33.52 4.02 -8.54
C LYS A 439 34.92 3.82 -9.15
N VAL A 440 35.03 3.99 -10.46
CA VAL A 440 36.29 3.74 -11.21
C VAL A 440 37.34 4.82 -10.89
N ASP A 441 36.91 6.02 -10.57
CA ASP A 441 37.78 7.17 -10.31
C ASP A 441 38.01 7.33 -8.79
N SER A 442 39.26 7.15 -8.36
CA SER A 442 39.64 7.23 -6.94
C SER A 442 39.44 8.61 -6.31
N SER A 443 39.14 9.64 -7.11
CA SER A 443 38.88 11.01 -6.65
C SER A 443 37.49 11.16 -6.00
N TYR A 444 36.57 10.21 -6.20
CA TYR A 444 35.18 10.32 -5.73
C TYR A 444 34.77 9.26 -4.70
N VAL A 445 35.70 8.77 -3.88
CA VAL A 445 35.45 7.65 -2.96
C VAL A 445 34.37 7.99 -1.90
N HIS A 446 34.42 9.19 -1.32
CA HIS A 446 33.46 9.58 -0.28
C HIS A 446 32.08 9.86 -0.89
N LEU A 447 32.05 10.50 -2.06
CA LEU A 447 30.85 10.78 -2.82
C LEU A 447 30.17 9.49 -3.28
N TRP A 448 30.94 8.52 -3.79
CA TRP A 448 30.41 7.24 -4.22
C TRP A 448 29.68 6.51 -3.10
N LYS A 449 30.26 6.48 -1.88
CA LYS A 449 29.61 5.89 -0.69
C LYS A 449 28.24 6.52 -0.43
N VAL A 450 28.13 7.85 -0.52
CA VAL A 450 26.86 8.56 -0.32
C VAL A 450 25.88 8.33 -1.47
N VAL A 451 26.33 8.42 -2.73
CA VAL A 451 25.48 8.20 -3.90
C VAL A 451 24.95 6.77 -3.93
N ARG A 452 25.78 5.78 -3.61
CA ARG A 452 25.39 4.36 -3.48
C ARG A 452 24.29 4.16 -2.46
N LEU A 453 24.41 4.79 -1.28
CA LEU A 453 23.36 4.77 -0.26
C LEU A 453 22.06 5.41 -0.75
N LEU A 454 22.14 6.52 -1.50
CA LEU A 454 20.96 7.23 -2.01
C LEU A 454 20.28 6.51 -3.20
N LEU A 455 21.02 5.71 -3.97
CA LEU A 455 20.48 4.93 -5.09
C LEU A 455 19.51 3.82 -4.63
N VAL A 456 19.66 3.33 -3.39
CA VAL A 456 18.75 2.31 -2.83
C VAL A 456 17.38 2.87 -2.42
N LEU A 457 17.20 4.20 -2.45
CA LEU A 457 15.93 4.83 -2.12
C LEU A 457 14.85 4.43 -3.13
N SER A 458 13.69 4.04 -2.60
CA SER A 458 12.53 3.65 -3.37
C SER A 458 11.67 4.86 -3.74
N HIS A 459 11.26 4.91 -5.01
CA HIS A 459 10.39 5.94 -5.59
C HIS A 459 8.91 5.50 -5.67
N GLY A 460 8.57 4.27 -5.26
CA GLY A 460 7.23 3.74 -5.39
C GLY A 460 7.05 2.33 -4.83
N GLN A 461 5.83 1.80 -4.91
CA GLN A 461 5.44 0.49 -4.37
C GLN A 461 5.21 -0.57 -5.45
N ALA A 462 5.46 -0.25 -6.72
CA ALA A 462 5.16 -1.13 -7.84
C ALA A 462 5.81 -2.52 -7.75
N THR A 463 7.00 -2.65 -7.16
CA THR A 463 7.65 -3.96 -7.01
C THR A 463 6.94 -4.84 -5.98
N VAL A 464 6.45 -4.27 -4.88
CA VAL A 464 5.67 -5.01 -3.87
C VAL A 464 4.28 -5.36 -4.43
N GLU A 465 3.62 -4.40 -5.10
CA GLU A 465 2.32 -4.62 -5.75
C GLU A 465 2.37 -5.72 -6.81
N ARG A 466 3.43 -5.78 -7.62
CA ARG A 466 3.67 -6.89 -8.56
C ARG A 466 3.96 -8.21 -7.84
N GLY A 467 4.54 -8.16 -6.64
CA GLY A 467 4.74 -9.29 -5.76
C GLY A 467 3.44 -10.05 -5.48
N PHE A 468 2.32 -9.34 -5.29
CA PHE A 468 0.99 -9.94 -5.11
C PHE A 468 0.47 -10.72 -6.32
N SER A 469 0.88 -10.38 -7.53
CA SER A 469 0.55 -11.19 -8.71
C SER A 469 1.30 -12.52 -8.70
N VAL A 470 2.57 -12.53 -8.29
CA VAL A 470 3.36 -13.77 -8.19
C VAL A 470 2.90 -14.63 -7.01
N ASN A 471 2.50 -13.98 -5.92
CA ASN A 471 1.81 -14.62 -4.79
C ASN A 471 0.60 -15.44 -5.22
N ARG A 472 -0.28 -14.88 -6.08
CA ARG A 472 -1.43 -15.61 -6.62
C ARG A 472 -1.04 -16.84 -7.43
N GLN A 473 0.11 -16.81 -8.12
CA GLN A 473 0.59 -17.94 -8.92
C GLN A 473 1.11 -19.11 -8.06
N VAL A 474 1.60 -18.82 -6.85
CA VAL A 474 2.06 -19.87 -5.90
C VAL A 474 0.97 -20.28 -4.90
N SER A 475 -0.14 -19.56 -4.87
CA SER A 475 -1.25 -19.84 -3.95
C SER A 475 -2.00 -21.07 -4.40
N VAL A 476 -2.18 -22.03 -3.49
CA VAL A 476 -3.04 -23.20 -3.67
C VAL A 476 -3.89 -23.40 -2.42
N GLU A 477 -5.04 -24.04 -2.59
CA GLU A 477 -5.94 -24.36 -1.47
C GLU A 477 -5.21 -25.16 -0.38
N ASN A 478 -5.51 -24.85 0.89
CA ASN A 478 -4.95 -25.52 2.07
C ASN A 478 -3.43 -25.39 2.25
N LEU A 479 -2.77 -24.45 1.56
CA LEU A 479 -1.33 -24.19 1.74
C LEU A 479 -1.06 -23.51 3.08
N LYS A 480 -0.17 -24.08 3.91
CA LYS A 480 0.29 -23.41 5.14
C LYS A 480 1.16 -22.18 4.84
N GLU A 481 1.12 -21.18 5.73
CA GLU A 481 1.90 -19.94 5.63
C GLU A 481 3.40 -20.18 5.37
N ILE A 482 4.03 -21.11 6.11
CA ILE A 482 5.45 -21.45 5.92
C ILE A 482 5.72 -21.97 4.52
N SER A 483 4.83 -22.80 3.96
CA SER A 483 4.99 -23.34 2.61
C SER A 483 4.84 -22.25 1.56
N TYR A 484 3.87 -21.37 1.75
CA TYR A 484 3.65 -20.20 0.91
C TYR A 484 4.89 -19.29 0.85
N VAL A 485 5.39 -18.84 2.01
CA VAL A 485 6.58 -17.97 2.09
C VAL A 485 7.81 -18.67 1.52
N SER A 486 7.97 -19.97 1.78
CA SER A 486 9.11 -20.74 1.26
C SER A 486 9.11 -20.83 -0.26
N GLN A 487 7.95 -21.06 -0.88
CA GLN A 487 7.85 -21.06 -2.34
C GLN A 487 8.19 -19.69 -2.91
N ARG A 488 7.70 -18.60 -2.30
CA ARG A 488 8.01 -17.23 -2.75
C ARG A 488 9.49 -16.90 -2.69
N ILE A 489 10.18 -17.27 -1.61
CA ILE A 489 11.65 -17.09 -1.49
C ILE A 489 12.39 -17.85 -2.59
N VAL A 490 12.00 -19.10 -2.86
CA VAL A 490 12.62 -19.91 -3.92
C VAL A 490 12.34 -19.33 -5.31
N CYS A 491 11.09 -18.94 -5.60
CA CYS A 491 10.73 -18.30 -6.85
C CYS A 491 11.51 -16.99 -7.07
N ASP A 492 11.61 -16.14 -6.05
CA ASP A 492 12.38 -14.90 -6.11
C ASP A 492 13.87 -15.17 -6.40
N ALA A 493 14.49 -16.12 -5.70
CA ALA A 493 15.88 -16.51 -5.94
C ALA A 493 16.11 -17.02 -7.37
N VAL A 494 15.24 -17.89 -7.87
CA VAL A 494 15.30 -18.43 -9.24
C VAL A 494 15.12 -17.32 -10.28
N SER A 495 14.14 -16.44 -10.09
CA SER A 495 13.92 -15.32 -11.00
C SER A 495 15.12 -14.37 -11.03
N LYS A 496 15.76 -14.12 -9.89
CA LYS A 496 16.92 -13.22 -9.80
C LYS A 496 18.20 -13.82 -10.36
N ALA A 497 18.35 -15.14 -10.30
CA ALA A 497 19.41 -15.85 -11.03
C ALA A 497 19.19 -15.85 -12.56
N GLY A 498 18.00 -15.45 -13.05
CA GLY A 498 17.67 -15.50 -14.47
C GLY A 498 17.20 -16.87 -14.94
N GLY A 499 16.77 -17.74 -14.01
CA GLY A 499 16.25 -19.07 -14.30
C GLY A 499 16.91 -20.17 -13.46
N ILE A 500 16.30 -21.36 -13.50
CA ILE A 500 16.71 -22.51 -12.67
C ILE A 500 18.12 -22.98 -13.04
N LEU A 501 18.48 -22.91 -14.33
CA LEU A 501 19.78 -23.38 -14.83
C LEU A 501 20.96 -22.50 -14.37
N ASN A 502 20.68 -21.27 -13.91
CA ASN A 502 21.70 -20.34 -13.45
C ASN A 502 21.92 -20.42 -11.93
N ILE A 503 21.17 -21.28 -11.22
CA ILE A 503 21.38 -21.50 -9.79
C ILE A 503 22.57 -22.43 -9.61
N GLU A 504 23.65 -21.90 -9.05
CA GLU A 504 24.83 -22.69 -8.74
C GLU A 504 24.57 -23.67 -7.59
N ILE A 505 24.88 -24.96 -7.81
CA ILE A 505 24.72 -26.01 -6.81
C ILE A 505 25.94 -26.05 -5.90
N THR A 506 25.99 -25.13 -4.94
CA THR A 506 27.09 -25.02 -3.99
C THR A 506 27.10 -26.15 -2.96
N LYS A 507 28.23 -26.34 -2.26
CA LYS A 507 28.31 -27.25 -1.11
C LYS A 507 27.32 -26.85 -0.01
N GLU A 508 27.20 -25.56 0.27
CA GLU A 508 26.26 -25.01 1.26
C GLU A 508 24.81 -25.35 0.93
N LEU A 509 24.41 -25.21 -0.35
CA LEU A 509 23.07 -25.58 -0.80
C LEU A 509 22.81 -27.07 -0.60
N ARG A 510 23.75 -27.94 -1.02
CA ARG A 510 23.63 -29.40 -0.83
C ARG A 510 23.50 -29.76 0.64
N THR A 511 24.34 -29.19 1.51
CA THR A 511 24.26 -29.40 2.95
C THR A 511 22.92 -28.94 3.53
N SER A 512 22.42 -27.77 3.13
CA SER A 512 21.12 -27.29 3.58
C SER A 512 19.97 -28.21 3.16
N VAL A 513 20.00 -28.71 1.94
CA VAL A 513 19.01 -29.67 1.42
C VAL A 513 19.09 -31.02 2.15
N SER A 514 20.30 -31.55 2.36
CA SER A 514 20.49 -32.80 3.13
C SER A 514 20.00 -32.68 4.58
N ALA A 515 20.14 -31.51 5.20
CA ALA A 515 19.65 -31.25 6.56
C ALA A 515 18.13 -31.03 6.65
N SER A 516 17.42 -30.93 5.52
CA SER A 516 16.00 -30.53 5.50
C SER A 516 15.09 -31.49 6.25
N HIS A 517 15.37 -32.81 6.22
CA HIS A 517 14.58 -33.80 6.95
C HIS A 517 14.69 -33.61 8.47
N ASN A 518 15.91 -33.41 8.98
CA ASN A 518 16.15 -33.19 10.41
C ASN A 518 15.48 -31.90 10.89
N ARG A 519 15.60 -30.81 10.12
CA ARG A 519 14.94 -29.54 10.43
C ARG A 519 13.41 -29.66 10.39
N TYR A 520 12.87 -30.45 9.46
CA TYR A 520 11.43 -30.73 9.42
C TYR A 520 10.96 -31.52 10.65
N ARG A 521 11.72 -32.54 11.09
CA ARG A 521 11.41 -33.29 12.31
C ARG A 521 11.43 -32.38 13.55
N ALA A 522 12.42 -31.51 13.67
CA ALA A 522 12.50 -30.52 14.76
C ALA A 522 11.30 -29.55 14.72
N TYR A 523 10.92 -29.06 13.53
CA TYR A 523 9.75 -28.21 13.35
C TYR A 523 8.46 -28.90 13.80
N LEU A 524 8.24 -30.17 13.42
CA LEU A 524 7.07 -30.93 13.86
C LEU A 524 7.02 -31.13 15.38
N GLU A 525 8.16 -31.35 16.02
CA GLU A 525 8.24 -31.46 17.47
C GLU A 525 7.89 -30.14 18.16
N GLN A 526 8.37 -29.02 17.60
CA GLN A 526 8.04 -27.68 18.08
C GLN A 526 6.56 -27.35 17.93
N GLU A 527 5.96 -27.65 16.78
CA GLU A 527 4.51 -27.47 16.55
C GLU A 527 3.68 -28.30 17.54
N LYS A 528 4.12 -29.53 17.83
CA LYS A 528 3.45 -30.38 18.83
C LYS A 528 3.53 -29.76 20.22
N LYS A 529 4.68 -29.23 20.63
CA LYS A 529 4.86 -28.54 21.91
C LYS A 529 3.97 -27.30 22.00
N GLN A 530 3.96 -26.47 20.96
CA GLN A 530 3.12 -25.27 20.91
C GLN A 530 1.62 -25.60 20.94
N ALA A 531 1.16 -26.64 20.25
CA ALA A 531 -0.24 -27.06 20.29
C ALA A 531 -0.66 -27.51 21.69
N ILE A 532 0.23 -28.22 22.41
CA ILE A 532 -0.01 -28.63 23.80
C ILE A 532 -0.08 -27.39 24.70
N GLU A 533 0.87 -26.46 24.57
CA GLU A 533 0.90 -25.21 25.35
C GLU A 533 -0.33 -24.34 25.09
N GLN A 534 -0.75 -24.17 23.83
CA GLN A 534 -1.97 -23.43 23.49
C GLN A 534 -3.22 -24.08 24.07
N THR A 535 -3.32 -25.41 24.02
CA THR A 535 -4.44 -26.13 24.63
C THR A 535 -4.47 -25.92 26.14
N LYS A 536 -3.31 -25.95 26.80
CA LYS A 536 -3.20 -25.66 28.24
C LYS A 536 -3.59 -24.21 28.55
N ALA A 537 -3.09 -23.25 27.78
CA ALA A 537 -3.40 -21.83 27.95
C ALA A 537 -4.88 -21.53 27.73
N SER A 538 -5.52 -22.14 26.72
CA SER A 538 -6.95 -21.99 26.45
C SER A 538 -7.80 -22.57 27.59
N LYS A 539 -7.47 -23.78 28.07
CA LYS A 539 -8.12 -24.37 29.25
C LYS A 539 -7.99 -23.48 30.48
N ARG A 540 -6.78 -22.95 30.71
CA ARG A 540 -6.52 -22.02 31.80
C ARG A 540 -7.37 -20.76 31.70
N SER A 541 -7.40 -20.10 30.54
CA SER A 541 -8.21 -18.90 30.29
C SER A 541 -9.69 -19.15 30.55
N HIS A 542 -10.22 -20.29 30.10
CA HIS A 542 -11.62 -20.65 30.33
C HIS A 542 -11.94 -20.83 31.82
N ILE A 543 -11.07 -21.51 32.57
CA ILE A 543 -11.23 -21.68 34.03
C ILE A 543 -11.10 -20.32 34.74
N GLU A 544 -10.18 -19.45 34.31
CA GLU A 544 -10.03 -18.09 34.87
C GLU A 544 -11.30 -17.23 34.66
N GLU A 545 -11.93 -17.33 33.48
CA GLU A 545 -13.22 -16.69 33.19
C GLU A 545 -14.35 -17.22 34.08
N GLU A 546 -14.44 -18.55 34.26
CA GLU A 546 -15.42 -19.17 35.16
C GLU A 546 -15.22 -18.72 36.61
N VAL A 547 -13.97 -18.71 37.09
CA VAL A 547 -13.61 -18.22 38.42
C VAL A 547 -14.00 -16.74 38.57
N HIS A 548 -13.75 -15.91 37.57
CA HIS A 548 -14.15 -14.50 37.58
C HIS A 548 -15.67 -14.33 37.62
N ALA A 549 -16.41 -15.13 36.85
CA ALA A 549 -17.87 -15.12 36.85
C ALA A 549 -18.44 -15.55 38.21
N ILE A 550 -17.91 -16.61 38.82
CA ILE A 550 -18.33 -17.08 40.16
C ILE A 550 -18.01 -16.03 41.23
N LYS A 551 -16.80 -15.43 41.22
CA LYS A 551 -16.43 -14.35 42.16
C LYS A 551 -17.36 -13.14 42.04
N THR A 552 -17.76 -12.79 40.82
CA THR A 552 -18.67 -11.67 40.56
C THR A 552 -20.09 -11.98 41.08
N LYS A 553 -20.60 -13.20 40.85
CA LYS A 553 -21.89 -13.65 41.41
C LYS A 553 -21.86 -13.70 42.94
N LYS A 554 -20.77 -14.20 43.52
CA LYS A 554 -20.54 -14.26 44.96
C LYS A 554 -20.66 -12.87 45.61
N LYS A 555 -19.93 -11.88 45.09
CA LYS A 555 -19.99 -10.48 45.58
C LYS A 555 -21.41 -9.90 45.56
N ARG A 556 -22.19 -10.19 44.50
CA ARG A 556 -23.59 -9.73 44.40
C ARG A 556 -24.49 -10.40 45.44
N LEU A 557 -24.28 -11.70 45.69
CA LEU A 557 -25.03 -12.46 46.67
C LEU A 557 -24.72 -12.01 48.10
N GLU A 558 -23.45 -11.76 48.43
CA GLU A 558 -23.01 -11.19 49.70
C GLU A 558 -23.67 -9.83 49.98
N ALA A 559 -23.68 -8.94 48.98
CA ALA A 559 -24.37 -7.64 49.10
C ALA A 559 -25.88 -7.82 49.33
N THR A 560 -26.52 -8.75 48.62
CA THR A 560 -27.95 -9.04 48.78
C THR A 560 -28.26 -9.57 50.20
N ILE A 561 -27.41 -10.45 50.75
CA ILE A 561 -27.57 -10.98 52.11
C ILE A 561 -27.42 -9.85 53.14
N ALA A 562 -26.44 -8.96 52.96
CA ALA A 562 -26.23 -7.81 53.83
C ALA A 562 -27.45 -6.87 53.81
N ASP A 563 -27.97 -6.56 52.63
CA ASP A 563 -29.16 -5.71 52.46
C ASP A 563 -30.40 -6.34 53.10
N LEU A 564 -30.65 -7.63 52.87
CA LEU A 564 -31.77 -8.35 53.47
C LEU A 564 -31.68 -8.39 55.00
N THR A 565 -30.47 -8.56 55.55
CA THR A 565 -30.24 -8.59 56.99
C THR A 565 -30.45 -7.21 57.60
N ALA A 566 -29.91 -6.15 56.99
CA ALA A 566 -30.11 -4.77 57.43
C ALA A 566 -31.59 -4.36 57.37
N CYS A 567 -32.30 -4.72 56.30
CA CYS A 567 -33.74 -4.51 56.19
C CYS A 567 -34.50 -5.25 57.29
N ALA A 568 -34.14 -6.51 57.56
CA ALA A 568 -34.77 -7.31 58.61
C ALA A 568 -34.55 -6.71 60.00
N ASP A 569 -33.34 -6.22 60.29
CA ASP A 569 -33.00 -5.56 61.56
C ASP A 569 -33.77 -4.24 61.72
N ASN A 570 -33.90 -3.45 60.65
CA ASN A 570 -34.70 -2.23 60.66
C ASN A 570 -36.18 -2.53 60.96
N TYR A 571 -36.76 -3.55 60.33
CA TYR A 571 -38.13 -3.97 60.60
C TYR A 571 -38.31 -4.47 62.04
N ALA A 572 -37.34 -5.18 62.60
CA ALA A 572 -37.37 -5.64 63.99
C ALA A 572 -37.32 -4.46 64.98
N GLN A 573 -36.40 -3.52 64.79
CA GLN A 573 -36.30 -2.30 65.62
C GLN A 573 -37.57 -1.44 65.54
N ARG A 574 -38.15 -1.29 64.34
CA ARG A 574 -39.41 -0.57 64.17
C ARG A 574 -40.59 -1.28 64.83
N ALA A 575 -40.63 -2.60 64.78
CA ALA A 575 -41.66 -3.39 65.47
C ALA A 575 -41.59 -3.18 66.98
N GLU A 576 -40.38 -3.16 67.55
CA GLU A 576 -40.16 -2.90 68.98
C GLU A 576 -40.61 -1.49 69.38
N ALA A 577 -40.29 -0.47 68.58
CA ALA A 577 -40.68 0.92 68.83
C ALA A 577 -42.19 1.18 68.69
N THR A 578 -42.90 0.42 67.85
CA THR A 578 -44.32 0.66 67.51
C THR A 578 -45.28 -0.39 68.06
N SER A 579 -44.75 -1.48 68.65
CA SER A 579 -45.51 -2.66 69.08
C SER A 579 -46.34 -3.34 67.97
N ASP A 580 -45.97 -3.12 66.69
CA ASP A 580 -46.65 -3.70 65.54
C ASP A 580 -46.07 -5.08 65.19
N ILE A 581 -46.81 -6.13 65.54
CA ILE A 581 -46.41 -7.52 65.30
C ILE A 581 -46.32 -7.88 63.80
N THR A 582 -46.99 -7.13 62.93
CA THR A 582 -46.93 -7.38 61.48
C THR A 582 -45.56 -7.08 60.89
N LEU A 583 -44.80 -6.17 61.51
CA LEU A 583 -43.41 -5.86 61.14
C LEU A 583 -42.44 -6.98 61.54
N ILE A 584 -42.72 -7.71 62.62
CA ILE A 584 -41.96 -8.92 62.99
C ILE A 584 -42.14 -10.02 61.94
N VAL A 585 -43.36 -10.20 61.41
CA VAL A 585 -43.62 -11.17 60.33
C VAL A 585 -42.78 -10.84 59.09
N LYS A 586 -42.71 -9.55 58.71
CA LYS A 586 -41.86 -9.08 57.60
C LYS A 586 -40.37 -9.27 57.88
N SER A 587 -39.90 -8.94 59.08
CA SER A 587 -38.51 -9.18 59.49
C SER A 587 -38.14 -10.67 59.39
N ASN A 588 -38.97 -11.56 59.92
CA ASN A 588 -38.76 -13.00 59.87
C ASN A 588 -38.76 -13.55 58.43
N SER A 589 -39.61 -13.02 57.55
CA SER A 589 -39.61 -13.38 56.13
C SER A 589 -38.28 -13.02 55.45
N LEU A 590 -37.75 -11.80 55.69
CA LEU A 590 -36.47 -11.37 55.12
C LEU A 590 -35.30 -12.17 55.69
N ARG A 591 -35.32 -12.50 56.99
CA ARG A 591 -34.31 -13.39 57.61
C ARG A 591 -34.34 -14.79 57.01
N LYS A 592 -35.53 -15.32 56.70
CA LYS A 592 -35.68 -16.62 56.03
C LYS A 592 -35.04 -16.58 54.64
N THR A 593 -35.35 -15.55 53.84
CA THR A 593 -34.75 -15.37 52.50
C THR A 593 -33.23 -15.16 52.58
N ALA A 594 -32.74 -14.38 53.56
CA ALA A 594 -31.30 -14.20 53.78
C ALA A 594 -30.61 -15.53 54.13
N LYS A 595 -31.26 -16.38 54.94
CA LYS A 595 -30.76 -17.71 55.30
C LYS A 595 -30.69 -18.64 54.09
N GLU A 596 -31.72 -18.64 53.24
CA GLU A 596 -31.73 -19.39 51.97
C GLU A 596 -30.59 -18.93 51.05
N LYS A 597 -30.38 -17.62 50.92
CA LYS A 597 -29.29 -17.03 50.13
C LYS A 597 -27.90 -17.32 50.72
N THR A 598 -27.79 -17.47 52.04
CA THR A 598 -26.54 -17.86 52.73
C THR A 598 -26.16 -19.31 52.42
N LEU A 599 -27.13 -20.21 52.26
CA LEU A 599 -26.89 -21.58 51.80
C LEU A 599 -26.40 -21.61 50.34
N GLU A 600 -27.03 -20.81 49.48
CA GLU A 600 -26.60 -20.62 48.09
C GLU A 600 -25.17 -20.06 48.00
N LEU A 601 -24.80 -19.16 48.92
CA LEU A 601 -23.43 -18.63 49.02
C LEU A 601 -22.42 -19.72 49.40
N ALA A 602 -22.75 -20.60 50.35
CA ALA A 602 -21.89 -21.71 50.74
C ALA A 602 -21.68 -22.72 49.59
N GLU A 603 -22.72 -22.98 48.80
CA GLU A 603 -22.63 -23.82 47.60
C GLU A 603 -21.72 -23.19 46.53
N MET A 604 -21.84 -21.88 46.30
CA MET A 604 -20.93 -21.15 45.40
C MET A 604 -19.48 -21.17 45.90
N ASP A 605 -19.25 -21.16 47.21
CA ASP A 605 -17.91 -21.22 47.79
C ASP A 605 -17.23 -22.57 47.58
N GLU A 606 -17.97 -23.67 47.70
CA GLU A 606 -17.44 -24.99 47.39
C GLU A 606 -17.16 -25.14 45.88
N ASN A 607 -18.04 -24.61 45.03
CA ASN A 607 -17.81 -24.58 43.59
C ASN A 607 -16.56 -23.74 43.23
N LEU A 608 -16.38 -22.57 43.85
CA LEU A 608 -15.20 -21.72 43.67
C LEU A 608 -13.92 -22.43 44.11
N LYS A 609 -13.93 -23.12 45.25
CA LYS A 609 -12.78 -23.93 45.70
C LYS A 609 -12.47 -25.05 44.72
N GLY A 610 -13.49 -25.73 44.18
CA GLY A 610 -13.34 -26.75 43.14
C GLY A 610 -12.63 -26.20 41.90
N LYS A 611 -13.10 -25.06 41.38
CA LYS A 611 -12.51 -24.40 40.21
C LYS A 611 -11.10 -23.86 40.45
N LEU A 612 -10.79 -23.38 41.64
CA LEU A 612 -9.43 -22.97 42.01
C LEU A 612 -8.45 -24.16 42.09
N ARG A 613 -8.91 -25.34 42.54
CA ARG A 613 -8.11 -26.57 42.49
C ARG A 613 -7.86 -27.02 41.06
N GLU A 614 -8.90 -26.97 40.22
CA GLU A 614 -8.79 -27.27 38.78
C GLU A 614 -7.75 -26.35 38.11
N LEU A 615 -7.78 -25.05 38.40
CA LEU A 615 -6.81 -24.06 37.89
C LEU A 615 -5.36 -24.37 38.32
N ASN A 616 -5.15 -24.77 39.57
CA ASN A 616 -3.84 -25.14 40.08
C ASN A 616 -3.29 -26.38 39.38
N LEU A 617 -4.13 -27.40 39.16
CA LEU A 617 -3.74 -28.64 38.47
C LEU A 617 -3.32 -28.39 37.01
N VAL A 618 -4.01 -27.48 36.31
CA VAL A 618 -3.64 -27.07 34.94
C VAL A 618 -2.34 -26.27 34.91
N SER A 619 -1.95 -25.65 36.03
CA SER A 619 -0.73 -24.84 36.15
C SER A 619 0.52 -25.64 36.57
N THR A 620 0.37 -26.86 37.12
CA THR A 620 1.49 -27.69 37.62
C THR A 620 1.95 -28.78 36.66
N VAL A 621 1.25 -28.99 35.54
CA VAL A 621 1.52 -30.02 34.52
C VAL A 621 1.89 -29.35 33.21
#